data_AF-A0A9W6SPH2-F1
#
_entry.id   AF-A0A9W6SPH2-F1
#
_cell.length_a   1.000
_cell.length_b   1.000
_cell.length_c   1.000
_cell.angle_alpha   90.00
_cell.angle_beta   90.00
_cell.angle_gamma   90.00
#
_symmetry.space_group_name_H-M   'P 1'
#
loop_
_entity.id
_entity.type
_entity.pdbx_description
1 polymer ?
#
loop_
_entity_poly.entity_id
_entity_poly.type
_entity_poly.pdbx_seq_one_letter_code
_entity_poly.pdbx_strand_id
1 'polypeptide(L)'
;MVLVASRGQDTAALLAAGAEDAVAGIVADADVRGAGLASTLDRYAQLPGAAKLRGVRHDLRHDGDPGECSGPETIRGLRTLAERGLTFDLAVRTEQMPYAAKLAAAVEETLFVLDHMGEPSPDGFAAWREALAPLAAQPHVVAKLTWPVDWTVAVARPFFEHAVAAFGDERLMWGSRGPEGDARAAFALADELLDEFAPTGRRRILGGTAAEVYGLE
;
A
#
# COMPACT_ATOMS: atom_id res chain seq x y z
N MET A 1 -15.02 1.66 6.17
CA MET A 1 -14.37 0.68 5.29
C MET A 1 -13.02 0.35 5.88
N VAL A 2 -12.82 -0.88 6.36
CA VAL A 2 -11.53 -1.32 6.94
C VAL A 2 -10.90 -2.33 5.99
N LEU A 3 -9.69 -2.02 5.52
CA LEU A 3 -8.82 -2.97 4.84
C LEU A 3 -7.86 -3.56 5.87
N VAL A 4 -7.78 -4.88 5.96
CA VAL A 4 -6.90 -5.56 6.92
C VAL A 4 -5.72 -6.15 6.17
N ALA A 5 -4.52 -5.66 6.45
CA ALA A 5 -3.31 -6.39 6.13
C ALA A 5 -3.15 -7.51 7.16
N SER A 6 -3.03 -8.76 6.73
CA SER A 6 -2.93 -9.92 7.63
C SER A 6 -1.58 -10.01 8.35
N ARG A 7 -0.83 -8.93 8.51
CA ARG A 7 0.54 -8.94 9.04
C ARG A 7 0.56 -9.60 10.43
N GLY A 8 1.26 -10.72 10.55
CA GLY A 8 1.31 -11.52 11.79
C GLY A 8 0.05 -12.32 12.13
N GLN A 9 -0.97 -12.29 11.26
CA GLN A 9 -2.18 -13.11 11.33
C GLN A 9 -2.21 -14.11 10.16
N ASP A 10 -2.80 -15.29 10.38
CA ASP A 10 -2.95 -16.26 9.30
C ASP A 10 -4.05 -15.79 8.32
N THR A 11 -3.63 -15.36 7.12
CA THR A 11 -4.55 -15.01 6.01
C THR A 11 -5.60 -16.09 5.78
N ALA A 12 -5.20 -17.36 5.85
CA ALA A 12 -6.11 -18.48 5.63
C ALA A 12 -7.19 -18.52 6.72
N ALA A 13 -6.84 -18.24 7.97
CA ALA A 13 -7.79 -18.20 9.07
C ALA A 13 -8.78 -17.04 8.92
N LEU A 14 -8.31 -15.84 8.55
CA LEU A 14 -9.17 -14.67 8.31
C LEU A 14 -10.18 -14.95 7.19
N LEU A 15 -9.71 -15.52 6.08
CA LEU A 15 -10.57 -15.89 4.95
C LEU A 15 -11.49 -17.07 5.29
N ALA A 16 -11.02 -18.06 6.06
CA ALA A 16 -11.83 -19.19 6.49
C ALA A 16 -13.00 -18.78 7.40
N ALA A 17 -12.77 -17.79 8.26
CA ALA A 17 -13.79 -17.21 9.13
C ALA A 17 -14.80 -16.32 8.37
N GLY A 18 -14.62 -16.10 7.07
CA GLY A 18 -15.46 -15.21 6.25
C GLY A 18 -15.21 -13.71 6.46
N ALA A 19 -14.31 -13.36 7.40
CA ALA A 19 -14.08 -12.04 7.97
C ALA A 19 -15.36 -11.31 8.43
N GLU A 20 -15.25 -10.50 9.48
CA GLU A 20 -16.39 -9.72 9.99
C GLU A 20 -16.94 -8.76 8.91
N ASP A 21 -18.22 -8.37 9.03
CA ASP A 21 -18.88 -7.45 8.09
C ASP A 21 -18.19 -6.06 8.04
N ALA A 22 -17.47 -5.68 9.11
CA ALA A 22 -16.69 -4.45 9.15
C ALA A 22 -15.44 -4.47 8.24
N VAL A 23 -14.98 -5.66 7.83
CA VAL A 23 -13.82 -5.85 6.94
C VAL A 23 -14.29 -5.86 5.50
N ALA A 24 -13.92 -4.81 4.76
CA ALA A 24 -14.27 -4.66 3.34
C ALA A 24 -13.31 -5.44 2.43
N GLY A 25 -12.05 -5.58 2.85
CA GLY A 25 -11.05 -6.32 2.09
C GLY A 25 -9.85 -6.72 2.94
N ILE A 26 -9.13 -7.72 2.45
CA ILE A 26 -7.96 -8.34 3.05
C ILE A 26 -6.81 -8.22 2.06
N VAL A 27 -5.69 -7.71 2.55
CA VAL A 27 -4.39 -7.78 1.88
C VAL A 27 -3.59 -8.89 2.56
N ALA A 28 -3.36 -9.96 1.82
CA ALA A 28 -2.65 -11.13 2.32
C ALA A 28 -1.16 -10.86 2.45
N ASP A 29 -0.55 -11.31 3.54
CA ASP A 29 0.91 -11.36 3.65
C ASP A 29 1.44 -12.61 2.93
N ALA A 30 2.23 -12.44 1.87
CA ALA A 30 2.82 -13.55 1.12
C ALA A 30 4.11 -13.15 0.38
N ASP A 31 5.07 -14.07 0.34
CA ASP A 31 6.29 -13.90 -0.46
C ASP A 31 5.99 -14.04 -1.96
N VAL A 32 6.00 -12.92 -2.68
CA VAL A 32 5.76 -12.90 -4.12
C VAL A 32 6.85 -13.60 -4.94
N ARG A 33 8.03 -13.87 -4.38
CA ARG A 33 9.10 -14.63 -5.06
C ARG A 33 8.85 -16.14 -5.02
N GLY A 34 8.09 -16.59 -4.03
CA GLY A 34 7.88 -17.99 -3.73
C GLY A 34 7.24 -18.75 -4.89
N ALA A 35 7.83 -19.89 -5.26
CA ALA A 35 7.26 -20.77 -6.31
C ALA A 35 5.84 -21.26 -5.96
N GLY A 36 5.47 -21.27 -4.68
CA GLY A 36 4.14 -21.65 -4.19
C GLY A 36 3.11 -20.52 -4.12
N LEU A 37 3.42 -19.30 -4.59
CA LEU A 37 2.49 -18.17 -4.54
C LEU A 37 1.17 -18.50 -5.22
N ALA A 38 1.21 -18.98 -6.46
CA ALA A 38 0.01 -19.32 -7.23
C ALA A 38 -0.87 -20.34 -6.48
N SER A 39 -0.29 -21.45 -6.03
CA SER A 39 -1.01 -22.47 -5.26
C SER A 39 -1.58 -21.94 -3.94
N THR A 40 -0.89 -20.99 -3.30
CA THR A 40 -1.37 -20.34 -2.08
C THR A 40 -2.61 -19.48 -2.36
N LEU A 41 -2.57 -18.69 -3.43
CA LEU A 41 -3.70 -17.86 -3.86
C LEU A 41 -4.88 -18.73 -4.33
N ASP A 42 -4.61 -19.83 -5.03
CA ASP A 42 -5.64 -20.77 -5.47
C ASP A 42 -6.35 -21.40 -4.26
N ARG A 43 -5.61 -21.72 -3.18
CA ARG A 43 -6.19 -22.17 -1.91
C ARG A 43 -7.04 -21.07 -1.26
N TYR A 44 -6.58 -19.83 -1.24
CA TYR A 44 -7.36 -18.70 -0.71
C TYR A 44 -8.67 -18.49 -1.47
N ALA A 45 -8.66 -18.69 -2.79
CA ALA A 45 -9.85 -18.58 -3.64
C ALA A 45 -10.93 -19.63 -3.31
N GLN A 46 -10.60 -20.71 -2.58
CA GLN A 46 -11.56 -21.73 -2.13
C GLN A 46 -12.15 -21.46 -0.74
N LEU A 47 -11.68 -20.41 -0.04
CA LEU A 47 -12.14 -20.11 1.32
C LEU A 47 -13.43 -19.26 1.29
N PRO A 48 -14.30 -19.38 2.32
CA PRO A 48 -15.55 -18.61 2.40
C PRO A 48 -15.40 -17.10 2.19
N GLY A 49 -14.32 -16.51 2.71
CA GLY A 49 -14.01 -15.09 2.58
C GLY A 49 -13.23 -14.71 1.33
N ALA A 50 -13.05 -15.60 0.35
CA ALA A 50 -12.23 -15.37 -0.85
C ALA A 50 -12.53 -14.05 -1.57
N ALA A 51 -13.81 -13.65 -1.64
CA ALA A 51 -14.23 -12.39 -2.25
C ALA A 51 -13.66 -11.14 -1.56
N LYS A 52 -13.20 -11.26 -0.31
CA LYS A 52 -12.54 -10.19 0.44
C LYS A 52 -11.04 -10.15 0.18
N LEU A 53 -10.42 -11.12 -0.51
CA LEU A 53 -9.00 -11.02 -0.88
C LEU A 53 -8.83 -9.99 -2.00
N ARG A 54 -8.19 -8.84 -1.70
CA ARG A 54 -8.04 -7.72 -2.63
C ARG A 54 -6.61 -7.39 -3.01
N GLY A 55 -5.64 -7.91 -2.27
CA GLY A 55 -4.24 -7.66 -2.55
C GLY A 55 -3.31 -8.61 -1.83
N VAL A 56 -2.02 -8.46 -2.15
CA VAL A 56 -0.92 -9.13 -1.46
C VAL A 56 0.10 -8.07 -1.04
N ARG A 57 0.59 -8.18 0.19
CA ARG A 57 1.72 -7.43 0.70
C ARG A 57 2.92 -8.35 0.83
N HIS A 58 4.08 -7.84 0.43
CA HIS A 58 5.37 -8.42 0.77
C HIS A 58 6.24 -7.32 1.36
N ASP A 59 6.67 -7.50 2.61
CA ASP A 59 7.48 -6.54 3.36
C ASP A 59 8.96 -6.55 2.93
N LEU A 60 9.30 -5.75 1.92
CA LEU A 60 10.66 -5.64 1.38
C LEU A 60 11.61 -4.81 2.26
N ARG A 61 11.12 -4.17 3.33
CA ARG A 61 11.94 -3.33 4.23
C ARG A 61 13.01 -4.10 5.00
N HIS A 62 12.84 -5.42 5.09
CA HIS A 62 13.73 -6.34 5.80
C HIS A 62 14.45 -7.31 4.85
N ASP A 63 14.11 -7.26 3.57
CA ASP A 63 14.85 -7.99 2.55
C ASP A 63 16.24 -7.37 2.38
N GLY A 64 17.19 -8.19 1.90
CA GLY A 64 18.59 -7.83 1.73
C GLY A 64 18.82 -6.77 0.65
N ASP A 65 19.59 -7.09 -0.39
CA ASP A 65 19.86 -6.13 -1.46
C ASP A 65 18.55 -5.77 -2.21
N PRO A 66 18.14 -4.49 -2.25
CA PRO A 66 16.96 -4.06 -2.99
C PRO A 66 16.97 -4.45 -4.48
N GLY A 67 18.16 -4.64 -5.07
CA GLY A 67 18.32 -5.16 -6.43
C GLY A 67 17.80 -6.59 -6.60
N GLU A 68 18.00 -7.46 -5.60
CA GLU A 68 17.51 -8.85 -5.60
C GLU A 68 15.98 -8.91 -5.54
N CYS A 69 15.35 -7.89 -4.94
CA CYS A 69 13.89 -7.80 -4.87
C CYS A 69 13.23 -7.54 -6.23
N SER A 70 13.98 -7.13 -7.26
CA SER A 70 13.49 -6.88 -8.62
C SER A 70 13.75 -8.03 -9.62
N GLY A 71 14.11 -9.22 -9.12
CA GLY A 71 14.44 -10.38 -9.94
C GLY A 71 13.27 -11.00 -10.72
N PRO A 72 13.56 -11.96 -11.62
CA PRO A 72 12.56 -12.65 -12.43
C PRO A 72 11.44 -13.32 -11.62
N GLU A 73 11.76 -13.81 -10.43
CA GLU A 73 10.81 -14.43 -9.50
C GLU A 73 9.79 -13.43 -8.98
N THR A 74 10.22 -12.23 -8.59
CA THR A 74 9.32 -11.16 -8.16
C THR A 74 8.41 -10.75 -9.32
N ILE A 75 8.98 -10.53 -10.51
CA ILE A 75 8.21 -10.16 -11.71
C ILE A 75 7.13 -11.19 -12.01
N ARG A 76 7.47 -12.48 -11.98
CA ARG A 76 6.50 -13.57 -12.15
C ARG A 76 5.40 -13.54 -11.09
N GLY A 77 5.77 -13.32 -9.83
CA GLY A 77 4.83 -13.20 -8.74
C GLY A 77 3.84 -12.06 -8.93
N LEU A 78 4.33 -10.87 -9.29
CA LEU A 78 3.50 -9.69 -9.53
C LEU A 78 2.55 -9.88 -10.71
N ARG A 79 3.00 -10.51 -11.80
CA ARG A 79 2.13 -10.93 -12.91
C ARG A 79 1.04 -11.88 -12.47
N THR A 80 1.37 -12.83 -11.60
CA THR A 80 0.40 -13.77 -11.01
C THR A 80 -0.69 -13.03 -10.22
N LEU A 81 -0.34 -11.92 -9.56
CA LEU A 81 -1.30 -11.04 -8.87
C LEU A 81 -2.18 -10.28 -9.88
N ALA A 82 -1.58 -9.69 -10.92
CA ALA A 82 -2.29 -8.97 -11.96
C ALA A 82 -3.33 -9.85 -12.67
N GLU A 83 -2.97 -11.09 -13.03
CA GLU A 83 -3.89 -12.09 -13.62
C GLU A 83 -5.11 -12.39 -12.74
N ARG A 84 -5.00 -12.18 -11.43
CA ARG A 84 -6.05 -12.41 -10.42
C ARG A 84 -6.77 -11.13 -10.01
N GLY A 85 -6.41 -9.98 -10.58
CA GLY A 85 -6.96 -8.68 -10.19
C GLY A 85 -6.60 -8.26 -8.75
N LEU A 86 -5.49 -8.76 -8.22
CA LEU A 86 -5.00 -8.43 -6.88
C LEU A 86 -3.98 -7.30 -6.94
N THR A 87 -4.08 -6.34 -6.02
CA THR A 87 -3.05 -5.30 -5.85
C THR A 87 -1.77 -5.87 -5.23
N PHE A 88 -0.66 -5.16 -5.43
CA PHE A 88 0.57 -5.36 -4.68
C PHE A 88 0.83 -4.19 -3.73
N ASP A 89 0.66 -4.44 -2.44
CA ASP A 89 0.97 -3.49 -1.38
C ASP A 89 2.47 -3.53 -1.10
N LEU A 90 3.15 -2.47 -1.55
CA LEU A 90 4.59 -2.32 -1.55
C LEU A 90 5.05 -1.64 -0.26
N ALA A 91 5.59 -2.43 0.67
CA ALA A 91 6.24 -1.91 1.88
C ALA A 91 7.76 -1.83 1.66
N VAL A 92 8.27 -0.61 1.52
CA VAL A 92 9.69 -0.27 1.27
C VAL A 92 10.11 0.92 2.13
N ARG A 93 11.43 1.12 2.26
CA ARG A 93 12.03 2.34 2.81
C ARG A 93 12.34 3.35 1.70
N THR A 94 12.68 4.57 2.08
CA THR A 94 12.91 5.68 1.15
C THR A 94 14.03 5.34 0.16
N GLU A 95 15.13 4.77 0.66
CA GLU A 95 16.29 4.32 -0.12
C GLU A 95 15.98 3.16 -1.09
N GLN A 96 14.86 2.45 -0.88
CA GLN A 96 14.44 1.32 -1.70
C GLN A 96 13.44 1.74 -2.82
N MET A 97 12.81 2.91 -2.72
CA MET A 97 11.82 3.37 -3.72
C MET A 97 12.34 3.43 -5.16
N PRO A 98 13.61 3.80 -5.45
CA PRO A 98 14.13 3.77 -6.83
C PRO A 98 14.13 2.37 -7.44
N TYR A 99 14.34 1.32 -6.64
CA TYR A 99 14.25 -0.07 -7.10
C TYR A 99 12.81 -0.49 -7.32
N ALA A 100 11.91 -0.10 -6.41
CA ALA A 100 10.49 -0.33 -6.58
C ALA A 100 9.92 0.36 -7.83
N ALA A 101 10.42 1.53 -8.21
CA ALA A 101 10.03 2.21 -9.44
C ALA A 101 10.45 1.42 -10.69
N LYS A 102 11.63 0.79 -10.69
CA LYS A 102 12.05 -0.12 -11.77
C LYS A 102 11.15 -1.35 -11.85
N LEU A 103 10.77 -1.90 -10.70
CA LEU A 103 9.86 -3.04 -10.63
C LEU A 103 8.46 -2.69 -11.16
N ALA A 104 7.92 -1.54 -10.76
CA ALA A 104 6.64 -1.03 -11.27
C ALA A 104 6.68 -0.80 -12.78
N ALA A 105 7.77 -0.25 -13.31
CA ALA A 105 7.97 -0.09 -14.75
C ALA A 105 8.10 -1.42 -15.51
N ALA A 106 8.51 -2.51 -14.86
CA ALA A 106 8.67 -3.82 -15.49
C ALA A 106 7.37 -4.64 -15.52
N VAL A 107 6.36 -4.25 -14.72
CA VAL A 107 5.11 -4.98 -14.55
C VAL A 107 3.94 -3.99 -14.51
N GLU A 108 3.72 -3.30 -15.63
CA GLU A 108 2.68 -2.27 -15.78
C GLU A 108 1.25 -2.79 -15.57
N GLU A 109 1.05 -4.10 -15.72
CA GLU A 109 -0.21 -4.80 -15.48
C GLU A 109 -0.59 -4.95 -13.99
N THR A 110 0.36 -4.79 -13.05
CA THR A 110 0.10 -4.91 -11.61
C THR A 110 -0.20 -3.54 -11.01
N LEU A 111 -1.29 -3.39 -10.26
CA LEU A 111 -1.54 -2.16 -9.49
C LEU A 111 -0.68 -2.17 -8.20
N PHE A 112 0.19 -1.17 -8.05
CA PHE A 112 1.04 -1.03 -6.87
C PHE A 112 0.46 -0.02 -5.88
N VAL A 113 0.49 -0.36 -4.61
CA VAL A 113 0.11 0.54 -3.52
C VAL A 113 1.32 0.78 -2.63
N LEU A 114 1.94 1.97 -2.71
CA LEU A 114 3.03 2.35 -1.83
C LEU A 114 2.52 2.48 -0.39
N ASP A 115 3.02 1.63 0.50
CA ASP A 115 2.71 1.70 1.92
C ASP A 115 3.49 2.83 2.59
N HIS A 116 2.79 3.60 3.43
CA HIS A 116 3.37 4.54 4.39
C HIS A 116 4.35 5.56 3.77
N MET A 117 4.10 5.91 2.51
CA MET A 117 4.94 6.81 1.72
C MET A 117 6.42 6.42 1.66
N GLY A 118 6.76 5.13 1.80
CA GLY A 118 8.16 4.70 1.80
C GLY A 118 8.92 5.10 3.05
N GLU A 119 8.23 5.27 4.19
CA GLU A 119 8.81 5.51 5.52
C GLU A 119 9.85 6.64 5.57
N PRO A 120 9.48 7.88 5.21
CA PRO A 120 10.39 9.01 5.33
C PRO A 120 10.80 9.26 6.78
N SER A 121 11.99 9.84 6.97
CA SER A 121 12.41 10.44 8.24
C SER A 121 11.98 11.93 8.32
N PRO A 122 11.79 12.50 9.53
CA PRO A 122 11.37 13.90 9.70
C PRO A 122 12.28 14.92 9.00
N ASP A 123 13.57 14.62 8.91
CA ASP A 123 14.62 15.44 8.31
C ASP A 123 14.98 15.01 6.87
N GLY A 124 14.37 13.94 6.37
CA GLY A 124 14.71 13.27 5.11
C GLY A 124 13.99 13.78 3.87
N PHE A 125 13.34 14.95 3.93
CA PHE A 125 12.44 15.41 2.87
C PHE A 125 13.08 15.43 1.48
N ALA A 126 14.32 15.94 1.34
CA ALA A 126 14.98 16.03 0.04
C ALA A 126 15.23 14.66 -0.59
N ALA A 127 15.79 13.71 0.18
CA ALA A 127 16.05 12.36 -0.29
C ALA A 127 14.76 11.60 -0.60
N TRP A 128 13.75 11.73 0.26
CA TRP A 128 12.43 11.14 0.05
C TRP A 128 11.76 11.67 -1.22
N ARG A 129 11.78 12.98 -1.43
CA ARG A 129 11.22 13.63 -2.62
C ARG A 129 11.83 13.08 -3.90
N GLU A 130 13.16 12.98 -3.95
CA GLU A 130 13.87 12.45 -5.11
C GLU A 130 13.55 10.97 -5.35
N ALA A 131 13.45 10.18 -4.29
CA ALA A 131 13.16 8.76 -4.37
C ALA A 131 11.70 8.45 -4.73
N LEU A 132 10.75 9.31 -4.34
CA LEU A 132 9.32 9.17 -4.64
C LEU A 132 8.98 9.46 -6.11
N ALA A 133 9.64 10.47 -6.69
CA ALA A 133 9.34 10.97 -8.04
C ALA A 133 9.23 9.88 -9.13
N PRO A 134 10.19 8.95 -9.30
CA PRO A 134 10.10 7.93 -10.35
C PRO A 134 8.96 6.93 -10.13
N LEU A 135 8.56 6.71 -8.88
CA LEU A 135 7.45 5.83 -8.54
C LEU A 135 6.11 6.53 -8.80
N ALA A 136 5.98 7.80 -8.42
CA ALA A 136 4.78 8.61 -8.65
C ALA A 136 4.51 8.87 -10.14
N ALA A 137 5.55 8.85 -10.98
CA ALA A 137 5.45 8.97 -12.43
C ALA A 137 4.79 7.76 -13.11
N GLN A 138 4.68 6.61 -12.42
CA GLN A 138 3.99 5.43 -12.93
C GLN A 138 2.47 5.57 -12.69
N PRO A 139 1.62 5.52 -13.73
CA PRO A 139 0.18 5.79 -13.59
C PRO A 139 -0.57 4.72 -12.78
N HIS A 140 -0.06 3.49 -12.74
CA HIS A 140 -0.58 2.34 -12.00
C HIS A 140 -0.05 2.22 -10.57
N VAL A 141 0.73 3.22 -10.11
CA VAL A 141 1.16 3.31 -8.71
C VAL A 141 0.30 4.34 -7.98
N VAL A 142 -0.31 3.89 -6.89
CA VAL A 142 -1.03 4.71 -5.91
C VAL A 142 -0.32 4.65 -4.55
N ALA A 143 -0.68 5.50 -3.60
CA ALA A 143 -0.01 5.54 -2.31
C ALA A 143 -0.94 5.73 -1.11
N LYS A 144 -0.55 5.14 0.03
CA LYS A 144 -1.18 5.36 1.32
C LYS A 144 -0.51 6.52 2.05
N LEU A 145 -1.27 7.59 2.27
CA LEU A 145 -0.92 8.70 3.14
C LEU A 145 -1.02 8.26 4.61
N THR A 146 0.07 7.70 5.11
CA THR A 146 0.24 7.47 6.55
C THR A 146 1.60 7.92 7.01
N TRP A 147 1.61 8.78 8.02
CA TRP A 147 2.80 9.30 8.69
C TRP A 147 2.99 8.62 10.05
N PRO A 148 4.21 8.63 10.60
CA PRO A 148 4.43 8.24 11.99
C PRO A 148 3.59 9.10 12.96
N VAL A 149 3.04 8.50 14.01
CA VAL A 149 2.10 9.15 14.94
C VAL A 149 2.74 10.21 15.84
N ASP A 150 4.07 10.19 15.94
CA ASP A 150 4.88 11.17 16.67
C ASP A 150 5.20 12.43 15.83
N TRP A 151 4.82 12.46 14.56
CA TRP A 151 4.98 13.64 13.71
C TRP A 151 3.92 14.69 14.01
N THR A 152 4.36 15.95 13.99
CA THR A 152 3.45 17.10 14.01
C THR A 152 3.00 17.44 12.59
N VAL A 153 1.92 18.23 12.46
CA VAL A 153 1.51 18.79 11.17
C VAL A 153 2.65 19.56 10.51
N ALA A 154 3.43 20.34 11.26
CA ALA A 154 4.55 21.11 10.71
C ALA A 154 5.61 20.21 10.05
N VAL A 155 5.87 19.02 10.62
CA VAL A 155 6.79 18.03 10.05
C VAL A 155 6.16 17.35 8.83
N ALA A 156 4.90 16.92 8.93
CA ALA A 156 4.24 16.17 7.87
C ALA A 156 3.82 17.02 6.66
N ARG A 157 3.60 18.32 6.84
CA ARG A 157 3.06 19.24 5.82
C ARG A 157 3.85 19.22 4.51
N PRO A 158 5.19 19.40 4.48
CA PRO A 158 5.94 19.38 3.23
C PRO A 158 5.83 18.04 2.48
N PHE A 159 5.82 16.92 3.22
CA PHE A 159 5.68 15.59 2.64
C PHE A 159 4.28 15.38 2.05
N PHE A 160 3.24 15.80 2.78
CA PHE A 160 1.87 15.73 2.31
C PHE A 160 1.66 16.56 1.03
N GLU A 161 2.12 17.81 1.02
CA GLU A 161 1.97 18.70 -0.15
C GLU A 161 2.70 18.15 -1.38
N HIS A 162 3.90 17.61 -1.18
CA HIS A 162 4.64 16.99 -2.27
C HIS A 162 3.96 15.70 -2.77
N ALA A 163 3.45 14.86 -1.87
CA ALA A 163 2.72 13.64 -2.23
C ALA A 163 1.49 13.98 -3.07
N VAL A 164 0.71 15.00 -2.65
CA VAL A 164 -0.45 15.51 -3.41
C VAL A 164 -0.02 16.00 -4.79
N ALA A 165 1.05 16.80 -4.88
CA ALA A 165 1.53 17.30 -6.17
C ALA A 165 2.03 16.18 -7.10
N ALA A 166 2.62 15.12 -6.54
CA ALA A 166 3.18 14.01 -7.31
C ALA A 166 2.13 12.99 -7.76
N PHE A 167 1.15 12.68 -6.91
CA PHE A 167 0.15 11.64 -7.17
C PHE A 167 -1.18 12.17 -7.69
N GLY A 168 -1.59 13.37 -7.31
CA GLY A 168 -2.99 13.78 -7.40
C GLY A 168 -3.83 13.16 -6.27
N ASP A 169 -5.02 13.71 -6.02
CA ASP A 169 -5.90 13.20 -4.96
C ASP A 169 -6.59 11.88 -5.35
N GLU A 170 -6.61 11.57 -6.64
CA GLU A 170 -7.19 10.36 -7.22
C GLU A 170 -6.32 9.11 -7.04
N ARG A 171 -5.03 9.25 -6.70
CA ARG A 171 -4.08 8.16 -6.44
C ARG A 171 -3.56 8.12 -5.00
N LEU A 172 -4.17 8.90 -4.12
CA LEU A 172 -3.86 8.93 -2.70
C LEU A 172 -5.02 8.36 -1.89
N MET A 173 -4.70 7.58 -0.86
CA MET A 173 -5.67 7.07 0.09
C MET A 173 -5.13 7.15 1.52
N TRP A 174 -5.98 7.35 2.51
CA TRP A 174 -5.59 7.31 3.90
C TRP A 174 -5.45 5.88 4.41
N GLY A 175 -4.54 5.66 5.37
CA GLY A 175 -4.40 4.40 6.09
C GLY A 175 -3.91 4.63 7.51
N SER A 176 -4.21 3.69 8.43
CA SER A 176 -3.92 3.84 9.86
C SER A 176 -2.60 3.20 10.34
N ARG A 177 -1.80 2.59 9.43
CA ARG A 177 -0.63 1.75 9.75
C ARG A 177 -0.90 0.42 10.49
N GLY A 178 -2.17 0.06 10.71
CA GLY A 178 -2.53 -1.21 11.38
C GLY A 178 -2.44 -1.14 12.92
N PRO A 179 -2.41 -2.28 13.63
CA PRO A 179 -2.58 -2.33 15.10
C PRO A 179 -1.35 -1.84 15.89
N GLU A 180 -0.21 -1.64 15.23
CA GLU A 180 1.04 -1.21 15.88
C GLU A 180 1.04 0.28 16.25
N GLY A 181 0.07 1.07 15.77
CA GLY A 181 -0.02 2.52 15.99
C GLY A 181 -1.35 2.97 16.59
N ASP A 182 -1.37 4.19 17.13
CA ASP A 182 -2.61 4.86 17.54
C ASP A 182 -3.34 5.36 16.29
N ALA A 183 -4.30 4.56 15.82
CA ALA A 183 -5.12 4.88 14.66
C ALA A 183 -5.89 6.20 14.81
N ARG A 184 -6.25 6.60 16.04
CA ARG A 184 -6.94 7.85 16.30
C ARG A 184 -5.99 9.04 16.16
N ALA A 185 -4.77 8.94 16.68
CA ALA A 185 -3.74 9.96 16.48
C ALA A 185 -3.36 10.09 15.01
N ALA A 186 -3.17 8.96 14.31
CA ALA A 186 -2.89 8.94 12.87
C ALA A 186 -4.01 9.58 12.05
N PHE A 187 -5.27 9.34 12.41
CA PHE A 187 -6.41 9.98 11.77
C PHE A 187 -6.46 11.49 12.06
N ALA A 188 -6.25 11.91 13.31
CA ALA A 188 -6.26 13.32 13.68
C ALA A 188 -5.20 14.14 12.90
N LEU A 189 -3.98 13.60 12.76
CA LEU A 189 -2.94 14.22 11.96
C LEU A 189 -3.36 14.34 10.48
N ALA A 190 -3.91 13.27 9.91
CA ALA A 190 -4.38 13.30 8.53
C ALA A 190 -5.57 14.24 8.33
N ASP A 191 -6.48 14.30 9.31
CA ASP A 191 -7.65 15.16 9.31
C ASP A 191 -7.24 16.64 9.24
N GLU A 192 -6.29 17.04 10.08
CA GLU A 192 -5.74 18.40 10.11
C GLU A 192 -4.98 18.73 8.82
N LEU A 193 -4.20 17.79 8.26
CA LEU A 193 -3.53 17.97 6.97
C LEU A 193 -4.53 18.13 5.80
N LEU A 194 -5.72 17.55 5.91
CA LEU A 194 -6.76 17.57 4.89
C LEU A 194 -7.77 18.70 5.08
N ASP A 195 -7.64 19.54 6.12
CA ASP A 195 -8.61 20.60 6.42
C ASP A 195 -8.65 21.67 5.32
N GLU A 196 -7.49 21.98 4.73
CA GLU A 196 -7.36 22.94 3.63
C GLU A 196 -7.70 22.33 2.24
N PHE A 197 -8.02 21.04 2.19
CA PHE A 197 -8.26 20.33 0.95
C PHE A 197 -9.70 20.51 0.44
N ALA A 198 -9.88 20.57 -0.89
CA ALA A 198 -11.22 20.64 -1.46
C ALA A 198 -12.08 19.44 -0.98
N PRO A 199 -13.37 19.63 -0.66
CA PRO A 199 -14.21 18.57 -0.09
C PRO A 199 -14.27 17.29 -0.95
N THR A 200 -14.16 17.42 -2.27
CA THR A 200 -14.09 16.29 -3.21
C THR A 200 -12.81 15.49 -3.04
N GLY A 201 -11.65 16.15 -3.04
CA GLY A 201 -10.35 15.50 -2.86
C GLY A 201 -10.19 14.86 -1.49
N ARG A 202 -10.72 15.52 -0.46
CA ARG A 202 -10.78 14.94 0.89
C ARG A 202 -11.55 13.62 0.92
N ARG A 203 -12.71 13.53 0.24
CA ARG A 203 -13.48 12.26 0.15
C ARG A 203 -12.76 11.19 -0.65
N ARG A 204 -12.04 11.57 -1.71
CA ARG A 204 -11.18 10.64 -2.49
C ARG A 204 -10.14 10.01 -1.58
N ILE A 205 -9.36 10.85 -0.91
CA ILE A 205 -8.28 10.42 -0.02
C ILE A 205 -8.81 9.59 1.16
N LEU A 206 -9.89 10.00 1.81
CA LEU A 206 -10.39 9.29 3.01
C LEU A 206 -11.07 7.95 2.72
N GLY A 207 -11.33 7.60 1.45
CA GLY A 207 -11.87 6.27 1.14
C GLY A 207 -12.23 6.01 -0.32
N GLY A 208 -12.56 7.03 -1.10
CA GLY A 208 -12.95 6.84 -2.51
C GLY A 208 -11.88 6.13 -3.34
N THR A 209 -10.62 6.57 -3.21
CA THR A 209 -9.49 5.96 -3.92
C THR A 209 -9.28 4.51 -3.48
N ALA A 210 -9.38 4.22 -2.18
CA ALA A 210 -9.24 2.85 -1.68
C ALA A 210 -10.38 1.94 -2.17
N ALA A 211 -11.61 2.46 -2.28
CA ALA A 211 -12.74 1.68 -2.76
C ALA A 211 -12.56 1.24 -4.22
N GLU A 212 -12.08 2.16 -5.07
CA GLU A 212 -11.79 1.85 -6.47
C GLU A 212 -10.59 0.91 -6.62
N VAL A 213 -9.48 1.22 -5.95
CA VAL A 213 -8.21 0.46 -6.07
C VAL A 213 -8.37 -0.99 -5.61
N TYR A 214 -9.11 -1.23 -4.53
CA TYR A 214 -9.31 -2.56 -3.97
C TYR A 214 -10.65 -3.20 -4.37
N GLY A 215 -11.47 -2.56 -5.21
CA GLY A 215 -12.78 -3.09 -5.63
C GLY A 215 -13.75 -3.35 -4.47
N LEU A 216 -13.89 -2.38 -3.56
CA LEU A 216 -14.68 -2.46 -2.33
C LEU A 216 -16.09 -1.90 -2.58
N GLU A 217 -16.92 -2.67 -3.28
CA GLU A 217 -18.37 -2.45 -3.41
C GLU A 217 -19.17 -3.50 -2.61
#